data_AF-A0AAE4VJA5-F1
#
_entry.id   AF-A0AAE4VJA5-F1
#
_cell.length_a   1.000
_cell.length_b   1.000
_cell.length_c   1.000
_cell.angle_alpha   90.00
_cell.angle_beta   90.00
_cell.angle_gamma   90.00
#
_symmetry.space_group_name_H-M   'P 1'
#
loop_
_entity.id
_entity.type
_entity.pdbx_description
1 polymer ?
#
loop_
_entity_poly.entity_id
_entity_poly.type
_entity_poly.pdbx_seq_one_letter_code
_entity_poly.pdbx_strand_id
1 'polypeptide(L)'
;MPPIPNSIKAFKGSRKALQIAPLDMAVCVGRVDRVAAFTRNIEAADGSIAMPTGIQGVGYITKDSAIGLKFDISSNNIESAGEGLPTRIIIDKQSIDVDFEMRQTGRTALELQFSGDYSGVVPSAHGGIHAPIATVPDNFDYRAVLLGKDSYKSLPIFFGYALNRVQVSGVDNQKWAQNNTLLWHPTLTTVADDDDMDNLGEFFIFGPGFELCSAENDTGFTPPEVDWVGILPQDPTLAVGDALQLKVEDSNGANVTAAATYVSSTPAKATVSATGKVTAVATGTTDITATYKTKTDTITVTVA
;
A
#
# COMPACT_ATOMS: atom_id res chain seq x y z
N MET A 1 -41.65 -12.42 27.99
CA MET A 1 -41.08 -11.70 26.84
C MET A 1 -39.66 -11.30 27.20
N PRO A 2 -38.65 -11.58 26.37
CA PRO A 2 -37.34 -10.95 26.54
C PRO A 2 -37.51 -9.42 26.48
N PRO A 3 -36.73 -8.64 27.25
CA PRO A 3 -36.84 -7.19 27.26
C PRO A 3 -36.61 -6.64 25.86
N ILE A 4 -37.54 -5.79 25.38
CA ILE A 4 -37.44 -5.14 24.07
C ILE A 4 -36.27 -4.13 24.17
N PRO A 5 -35.25 -4.24 23.31
CA PRO A 5 -34.12 -3.31 23.34
C PRO A 5 -34.58 -1.87 23.08
N ASN A 6 -34.22 -0.94 23.97
CA ASN A 6 -34.63 0.47 23.89
C ASN A 6 -34.05 1.23 22.68
N SER A 7 -33.13 0.64 21.91
CA SER A 7 -32.60 1.23 20.68
C SER A 7 -31.94 0.19 19.77
N ILE A 8 -32.15 0.33 18.45
CA ILE A 8 -31.44 -0.46 17.44
C ILE A 8 -29.91 -0.18 17.41
N LYS A 9 -29.44 0.89 18.05
CA LYS A 9 -28.00 1.27 18.08
C LYS A 9 -27.10 0.17 18.64
N ALA A 10 -27.58 -0.63 19.60
CA ALA A 10 -26.83 -1.75 20.15
C ALA A 10 -26.55 -2.86 19.12
N PHE A 11 -27.39 -2.98 18.09
CA PHE A 11 -27.22 -3.94 16.99
C PHE A 11 -26.36 -3.41 15.84
N LYS A 12 -25.99 -2.11 15.85
CA LYS A 12 -25.20 -1.52 14.77
C LYS A 12 -23.72 -1.92 14.79
N GLY A 13 -23.22 -2.43 15.92
CA GLY A 13 -21.81 -2.75 16.09
C GLY A 13 -20.87 -1.59 15.73
N SER A 14 -21.31 -0.35 15.94
CA SER A 14 -20.65 0.83 15.35
C SER A 14 -19.26 1.09 15.94
N ARG A 15 -18.22 0.96 15.11
CA ARG A 15 -16.82 1.26 15.45
C ARG A 15 -16.35 2.48 14.67
N LYS A 16 -16.44 3.67 15.27
CA LYS A 16 -16.13 4.95 14.59
C LYS A 16 -14.67 5.04 14.13
N ALA A 17 -13.74 4.45 14.89
CA ALA A 17 -12.33 4.45 14.57
C ALA A 17 -11.98 3.71 13.26
N LEU A 18 -12.88 2.84 12.79
CA LEU A 18 -12.71 2.09 11.54
C LEU A 18 -13.27 2.83 10.30
N GLN A 19 -13.75 4.06 10.48
CA GLN A 19 -14.17 4.90 9.37
C GLN A 19 -12.94 5.60 8.81
N ILE A 20 -12.50 5.16 7.63
CA ILE A 20 -11.31 5.66 6.95
C ILE A 20 -11.72 6.61 5.83
N ALA A 21 -11.00 7.71 5.69
CA ALA A 21 -11.23 8.72 4.66
C ALA A 21 -9.97 8.94 3.81
N PRO A 22 -10.10 9.09 2.48
CA PRO A 22 -8.97 9.45 1.62
C PRO A 22 -8.69 10.95 1.73
N LEU A 23 -8.02 11.37 2.80
CA LEU A 23 -7.67 12.78 3.04
C LEU A 23 -6.66 13.31 2.02
N ASP A 24 -5.82 12.42 1.50
CA ASP A 24 -4.96 12.65 0.35
C ASP A 24 -5.06 11.46 -0.61
N MET A 25 -4.89 11.71 -1.91
CA MET A 25 -5.15 10.74 -2.97
C MET A 25 -4.14 10.85 -4.10
N ALA A 26 -3.76 9.70 -4.65
CA ALA A 26 -2.93 9.64 -5.85
C ALA A 26 -3.37 8.48 -6.76
N VAL A 27 -3.24 8.72 -8.07
CA VAL A 27 -3.32 7.68 -9.09
C VAL A 27 -1.93 7.54 -9.67
N CYS A 28 -1.40 6.32 -9.66
CA CYS A 28 -0.10 6.00 -10.23
C CYS A 28 -0.29 4.96 -11.33
N VAL A 29 0.33 5.18 -12.49
CA VAL A 29 0.25 4.26 -13.63
C VAL A 29 1.64 4.00 -14.20
N GLY A 30 1.83 2.83 -14.79
CA GLY A 30 3.01 2.50 -15.58
C GLY A 30 2.62 1.54 -16.69
N ARG A 31 3.11 1.76 -17.92
CA ARG A 31 2.84 0.80 -18.99
C ARG A 31 3.52 -0.53 -18.71
N VAL A 32 2.82 -1.63 -18.97
CA VAL A 32 3.30 -2.99 -18.63
C VAL A 32 4.67 -3.28 -19.27
N ASP A 33 4.88 -2.85 -20.51
CA ASP A 33 6.16 -3.01 -21.23
C ASP A 33 7.34 -2.23 -20.61
N ARG A 34 7.06 -1.28 -19.71
CA ARG A 34 8.04 -0.40 -19.05
C ARG A 34 8.16 -0.65 -17.54
N VAL A 35 7.30 -1.47 -16.97
CA VAL A 35 7.30 -1.81 -15.54
C VAL A 35 8.01 -3.15 -15.37
N ALA A 36 9.23 -3.11 -14.82
CA ALA A 36 9.96 -4.32 -14.50
C ALA A 36 9.44 -4.91 -13.17
N ALA A 37 9.01 -6.17 -13.19
CA ALA A 37 8.60 -6.96 -12.02
C ALA A 37 7.56 -6.28 -11.11
N PHE A 38 6.30 -6.27 -11.57
CA PHE A 38 5.18 -5.77 -10.77
C PHE A 38 4.89 -6.68 -9.58
N THR A 39 4.81 -6.10 -8.38
CA THR A 39 4.26 -6.74 -7.18
C THR A 39 3.04 -5.94 -6.73
N ARG A 40 1.97 -6.65 -6.37
CA ARG A 40 0.76 -6.02 -5.79
C ARG A 40 0.98 -5.56 -4.37
N ASN A 41 1.80 -6.31 -3.62
CA ASN A 41 2.20 -5.90 -2.28
C ASN A 41 3.21 -4.76 -2.41
N ILE A 42 2.74 -3.55 -2.11
CA ILE A 42 3.51 -2.30 -2.11
C ILE A 42 3.85 -1.83 -0.69
N GLU A 43 3.65 -2.68 0.33
CA GLU A 43 4.07 -2.41 1.70
C GLU A 43 5.56 -2.75 1.86
N ALA A 44 6.34 -1.77 2.30
CA ALA A 44 7.72 -1.97 2.69
C ALA A 44 7.82 -2.61 4.08
N ALA A 45 8.97 -3.18 4.42
CA ALA A 45 9.21 -3.80 5.73
C ALA A 45 9.04 -2.84 6.92
N ASP A 46 9.12 -1.52 6.70
CA ASP A 46 8.88 -0.49 7.72
C ASP A 46 7.43 0.03 7.76
N GLY A 47 6.51 -0.58 6.99
CA GLY A 47 5.11 -0.16 6.86
C GLY A 47 4.92 1.09 5.99
N SER A 48 5.94 1.53 5.27
CA SER A 48 5.84 2.61 4.27
C SER A 48 5.45 2.10 2.88
N ILE A 49 5.14 3.02 1.96
CA ILE A 49 4.82 2.66 0.58
C ILE A 49 6.13 2.41 -0.21
N ALA A 50 6.28 1.21 -0.76
CA ALA A 50 7.30 0.86 -1.75
C ALA A 50 6.68 0.75 -3.15
N MET A 51 6.76 1.83 -3.93
CA MET A 51 6.24 1.84 -5.30
C MET A 51 7.12 1.02 -6.25
N PRO A 52 6.54 0.13 -7.08
CA PRO A 52 7.28 -0.58 -8.12
C PRO A 52 7.94 0.37 -9.12
N THR A 53 9.12 0.00 -9.61
CA THR A 53 9.86 0.82 -10.59
C THR A 53 9.10 0.88 -11.91
N GLY A 54 8.95 2.09 -12.47
CA GLY A 54 8.22 2.33 -13.72
C GLY A 54 6.75 2.70 -13.54
N ILE A 55 6.21 2.59 -12.31
CA ILE A 55 4.90 3.14 -11.95
C ILE A 55 5.09 4.54 -11.39
N GLN A 56 4.38 5.53 -11.92
CA GLN A 56 4.52 6.93 -11.55
C GLN A 56 3.17 7.61 -11.37
N GLY A 57 3.12 8.58 -10.45
CA GLY A 57 1.95 9.40 -10.22
C GLY A 57 1.55 10.20 -11.47
N VAL A 58 0.25 10.28 -11.75
CA VAL A 58 -0.29 11.05 -12.87
C VAL A 58 -0.33 12.57 -12.61
N GLY A 59 0.13 13.00 -11.44
CA GLY A 59 0.15 14.40 -11.02
C GLY A 59 -1.07 14.80 -10.19
N TYR A 60 -1.40 16.10 -10.23
CA TYR A 60 -2.58 16.61 -9.53
C TYR A 60 -3.88 16.11 -10.18
N ILE A 61 -4.71 15.45 -9.38
CA ILE A 61 -6.09 15.12 -9.74
C ILE A 61 -7.07 16.15 -9.18
N THR A 62 -8.28 16.25 -9.75
CA THR A 62 -9.30 17.16 -9.24
C THR A 62 -9.81 16.72 -7.87
N LYS A 63 -10.13 17.69 -7.02
CA LYS A 63 -10.77 17.42 -5.73
C LYS A 63 -12.25 17.05 -5.89
N ASP A 64 -12.88 17.61 -6.92
CA ASP A 64 -14.34 17.55 -7.10
C ASP A 64 -14.81 16.21 -7.68
N SER A 65 -14.02 15.60 -8.56
CA SER A 65 -14.37 14.31 -9.19
C SER A 65 -13.73 13.11 -8.47
N ALA A 66 -12.79 13.36 -7.55
CA ALA A 66 -12.08 12.33 -6.77
C ALA A 66 -11.49 11.22 -7.67
N ILE A 67 -11.21 10.04 -7.09
CA ILE A 67 -10.93 8.81 -7.84
C ILE A 67 -12.23 8.01 -7.85
N GLY A 68 -12.84 7.85 -9.02
CA GLY A 68 -14.00 7.01 -9.20
C GLY A 68 -13.59 5.54 -9.27
N LEU A 69 -14.23 4.70 -8.45
CA LEU A 69 -14.03 3.26 -8.40
C LEU A 69 -15.37 2.57 -8.56
N LYS A 70 -15.56 1.85 -9.65
CA LYS A 70 -16.79 1.11 -9.93
C LYS A 70 -16.46 -0.38 -10.02
N PHE A 71 -17.05 -1.16 -9.11
CA PHE A 71 -17.00 -2.62 -9.13
C PHE A 71 -18.18 -3.13 -9.96
N ASP A 72 -17.88 -3.61 -11.17
CA ASP A 72 -18.88 -4.17 -12.06
C ASP A 72 -18.92 -5.70 -11.87
N ILE A 73 -20.12 -6.23 -11.65
CA ILE A 73 -20.37 -7.67 -11.47
C ILE A 73 -21.50 -8.04 -12.42
N SER A 74 -21.20 -8.86 -13.43
CA SER A 74 -22.23 -9.44 -14.29
C SER A 74 -22.66 -10.79 -13.76
N SER A 75 -23.96 -11.04 -13.75
CA SER A 75 -24.53 -12.28 -13.24
C SER A 75 -25.53 -12.93 -14.21
N ASN A 76 -25.51 -14.25 -14.25
CA ASN A 76 -26.49 -15.09 -14.93
C ASN A 76 -27.48 -15.68 -13.92
N ASN A 77 -28.77 -15.49 -14.18
CA ASN A 77 -29.85 -16.00 -13.36
C ASN A 77 -30.30 -17.37 -13.86
N ILE A 78 -30.31 -18.36 -12.98
CA ILE A 78 -30.81 -19.70 -13.26
C ILE A 78 -32.28 -19.74 -12.89
N GLU A 79 -33.12 -19.84 -13.92
CA GLU A 79 -34.57 -19.96 -13.78
C GLU A 79 -34.99 -21.43 -13.70
N SER A 80 -35.97 -21.76 -12.85
CA SER A 80 -36.52 -23.11 -12.72
C SER A 80 -38.02 -23.11 -13.00
N ALA A 81 -38.48 -24.12 -13.73
CA ALA A 81 -39.88 -24.21 -14.11
C ALA A 81 -40.79 -24.28 -12.87
N GLY A 82 -41.77 -23.37 -12.81
CA GLY A 82 -42.73 -23.28 -11.70
C GLY A 82 -42.35 -22.28 -10.61
N GLU A 83 -41.12 -21.76 -10.59
CA GLU A 83 -40.69 -20.72 -9.68
C GLU A 83 -40.81 -19.34 -10.33
N GLY A 84 -41.25 -18.33 -9.57
CA GLY A 84 -41.46 -16.97 -10.06
C GLY A 84 -40.23 -16.06 -10.00
N LEU A 85 -39.14 -16.55 -9.42
CA LEU A 85 -37.87 -15.86 -9.24
C LEU A 85 -36.71 -16.84 -9.52
N PRO A 86 -35.50 -16.33 -9.83
CA PRO A 86 -34.33 -17.17 -10.04
C PRO A 86 -34.09 -18.07 -8.83
N THR A 87 -33.86 -19.36 -9.06
CA THR A 87 -33.52 -20.30 -7.98
C THR A 87 -32.05 -20.23 -7.62
N ARG A 88 -31.22 -19.67 -8.50
CA ARG A 88 -29.80 -19.39 -8.25
C ARG A 88 -29.30 -18.25 -9.12
N ILE A 89 -28.39 -17.44 -8.58
CA ILE A 89 -27.62 -16.44 -9.34
C ILE A 89 -26.18 -16.92 -9.42
N ILE A 90 -25.58 -16.89 -10.61
CA ILE A 90 -24.17 -17.19 -10.85
C ILE A 90 -23.49 -15.91 -11.30
N ILE A 91 -22.33 -15.58 -10.72
CA ILE A 91 -21.52 -14.44 -11.16
C ILE A 91 -20.63 -14.90 -12.31
N ASP A 92 -20.70 -14.23 -13.46
CA ASP A 92 -19.97 -14.61 -14.68
C ASP A 92 -18.65 -13.84 -14.84
N LYS A 93 -18.65 -12.57 -14.44
CA LYS A 93 -17.50 -11.67 -14.56
C LYS A 93 -17.52 -10.64 -13.44
N GLN A 94 -16.33 -10.29 -12.99
CA GLN A 94 -16.08 -9.09 -12.20
C GLN A 94 -15.06 -8.22 -12.92
N SER A 95 -15.23 -6.91 -12.89
CA SER A 95 -14.23 -5.93 -13.34
C SER A 95 -14.26 -4.69 -12.47
N ILE A 96 -13.16 -3.93 -12.49
CA ILE A 96 -13.05 -2.64 -11.80
C ILE A 96 -12.79 -1.57 -12.85
N ASP A 97 -13.67 -0.57 -12.90
CA ASP A 97 -13.46 0.66 -13.66
C ASP A 97 -12.93 1.74 -12.72
N VAL A 98 -11.93 2.48 -13.21
CA VAL A 98 -11.27 3.57 -12.50
C VAL A 98 -11.31 4.82 -13.35
N ASP A 99 -11.98 5.86 -12.88
CA ASP A 99 -11.99 7.18 -13.52
C ASP A 99 -11.31 8.22 -12.62
N PHE A 100 -10.55 9.13 -13.24
CA PHE A 100 -9.86 10.20 -12.54
C PHE A 100 -9.54 11.36 -13.49
N GLU A 101 -9.58 12.58 -12.97
CA GLU A 101 -9.34 13.78 -13.76
C GLU A 101 -7.97 14.40 -13.47
N MET A 102 -7.04 14.31 -14.42
CA MET A 102 -5.71 14.91 -14.30
C MET A 102 -5.71 16.38 -14.70
N ARG A 103 -4.99 17.22 -13.94
CA ARG A 103 -4.78 18.66 -14.24
C ARG A 103 -3.44 18.96 -14.91
N GLN A 104 -2.47 18.06 -14.78
CA GLN A 104 -1.14 18.26 -15.33
C GLN A 104 -1.09 17.77 -16.78
N THR A 105 -0.38 18.52 -17.61
CA THR A 105 -0.09 18.10 -18.99
C THR A 105 1.34 17.57 -19.04
N GLY A 106 1.49 16.34 -19.50
CA GLY A 106 2.77 15.65 -19.63
C GLY A 106 2.61 14.40 -20.48
N ARG A 107 3.70 13.65 -20.67
CA ARG A 107 3.68 12.45 -21.53
C ARG A 107 2.58 11.48 -21.11
N THR A 108 2.51 11.11 -19.83
CA THR A 108 1.51 10.18 -19.31
C THR A 108 0.08 10.62 -19.60
N ALA A 109 -0.24 11.91 -19.38
CA ALA A 109 -1.58 12.44 -19.66
C ALA A 109 -1.94 12.35 -21.15
N LEU A 110 -0.98 12.65 -22.04
CA LEU A 110 -1.18 12.54 -23.49
C LEU A 110 -1.29 11.07 -23.94
N GLU A 111 -0.44 10.19 -23.42
CA GLU A 111 -0.45 8.75 -23.74
C GLU A 111 -1.77 8.11 -23.29
N LEU A 112 -2.31 8.47 -22.12
CA LEU A 112 -3.62 8.00 -21.63
C LEU A 112 -4.78 8.61 -22.41
N GLN A 113 -4.72 9.89 -22.78
CA GLN A 113 -5.81 10.57 -23.49
C GLN A 113 -5.94 10.09 -24.95
N PHE A 114 -4.82 9.88 -25.63
CA PHE A 114 -4.79 9.57 -27.05
C PHE A 114 -4.49 8.10 -27.34
N SER A 115 -4.29 7.27 -26.29
CA SER A 115 -3.90 5.86 -26.39
C SER A 115 -2.74 5.68 -27.38
N GLY A 116 -1.66 6.44 -27.16
CA GLY A 116 -0.49 6.53 -28.03
C GLY A 116 0.82 6.29 -27.28
N ASP A 117 1.90 5.97 -28.01
CA ASP A 117 3.25 5.97 -27.46
C ASP A 117 3.98 7.27 -27.82
N TYR A 118 4.31 8.06 -26.80
CA TYR A 118 5.02 9.34 -26.97
C TYR A 118 6.41 9.34 -26.32
N SER A 119 6.98 8.17 -26.05
CA SER A 119 8.34 8.02 -25.53
C SER A 119 9.40 8.59 -26.50
N GLY A 120 9.18 8.44 -27.81
CA GLY A 120 10.04 8.95 -28.87
C GLY A 120 9.81 10.40 -29.27
N VAL A 121 8.83 11.10 -28.69
CA VAL A 121 8.57 12.52 -29.02
C VAL A 121 9.69 13.39 -28.44
N VAL A 122 10.43 14.03 -29.34
CA VAL A 122 11.51 14.96 -29.01
C VAL A 122 11.00 16.40 -29.07
N PRO A 123 11.26 17.24 -28.05
CA PRO A 123 10.92 18.66 -28.12
C PRO A 123 11.60 19.36 -29.30
N SER A 124 10.94 20.37 -29.85
CA SER A 124 11.53 21.26 -30.85
C SER A 124 12.67 22.08 -30.26
N ALA A 125 13.41 22.79 -31.11
CA ALA A 125 14.47 23.70 -30.67
C ALA A 125 14.00 24.79 -29.69
N HIS A 126 12.68 25.03 -29.61
CA HIS A 126 12.06 25.99 -28.70
C HIS A 126 11.33 25.31 -27.52
N GLY A 127 11.49 24.01 -27.33
CA GLY A 127 10.91 23.24 -26.22
C GLY A 127 9.44 22.84 -26.40
N GLY A 128 8.82 23.14 -27.55
CA GLY A 128 7.46 22.70 -27.88
C GLY A 128 7.41 21.22 -28.26
N ILE A 129 6.30 20.54 -27.98
CA ILE A 129 6.09 19.14 -28.36
C ILE A 129 4.97 19.03 -29.42
N HIS A 130 5.11 18.05 -30.31
CA HIS A 130 4.10 17.72 -31.31
C HIS A 130 3.79 16.23 -31.19
N ALA A 131 2.63 15.91 -30.61
CA ALA A 131 2.18 14.54 -30.40
C ALA A 131 1.11 14.21 -31.46
N PRO A 132 1.40 13.35 -32.45
CA PRO A 132 0.41 12.96 -33.45
C PRO A 132 -0.68 12.11 -32.80
N ILE A 133 -1.93 12.36 -33.19
CA ILE A 133 -3.08 11.56 -32.76
C ILE A 133 -3.39 10.59 -33.88
N ALA A 134 -3.27 9.29 -33.60
CA ALA A 134 -3.55 8.25 -34.58
C ALA A 134 -5.06 8.15 -34.86
N THR A 135 -5.43 7.83 -36.09
CA THR A 135 -6.83 7.55 -36.46
C THR A 135 -7.32 6.23 -35.89
N VAL A 136 -6.40 5.30 -35.63
CA VAL A 136 -6.61 4.04 -34.94
C VAL A 136 -5.65 4.03 -33.76
N PRO A 137 -6.14 4.22 -32.52
CA PRO A 137 -5.30 4.15 -31.34
C PRO A 137 -4.82 2.73 -31.06
N ASP A 138 -3.66 2.62 -30.42
CA ASP A 138 -3.14 1.32 -29.97
C ASP A 138 -3.67 1.02 -28.57
N ASN A 139 -4.00 -0.24 -28.30
CA ASN A 139 -4.42 -0.68 -26.97
C ASN A 139 -3.18 -0.99 -26.14
N PHE A 140 -2.79 -0.07 -25.27
CA PHE A 140 -1.71 -0.28 -24.32
C PHE A 140 -2.24 -0.80 -22.99
N ASP A 141 -1.50 -1.75 -22.43
CA ASP A 141 -1.72 -2.26 -21.08
C ASP A 141 -0.93 -1.46 -20.05
N TYR A 142 -1.58 -1.17 -18.92
CA TYR A 142 -1.00 -0.46 -17.80
C TYR A 142 -1.13 -1.29 -16.52
N ARG A 143 -0.19 -1.09 -15.60
CA ARG A 143 -0.30 -1.39 -14.17
C ARG A 143 -0.80 -0.11 -13.48
N ALA A 144 -1.74 -0.22 -12.55
CA ALA A 144 -2.30 0.96 -11.85
C ALA A 144 -2.32 0.76 -10.35
N VAL A 145 -1.87 1.77 -9.60
CA VAL A 145 -1.94 1.81 -8.14
C VAL A 145 -2.71 3.06 -7.73
N LEU A 146 -3.81 2.84 -7.03
CA LEU A 146 -4.65 3.89 -6.46
C LEU A 146 -4.34 3.99 -4.98
N LEU A 147 -4.01 5.19 -4.53
CA LEU A 147 -3.63 5.46 -3.15
C LEU A 147 -4.61 6.42 -2.51
N GLY A 148 -5.06 6.06 -1.32
CA GLY A 148 -5.64 6.94 -0.33
C GLY A 148 -4.74 6.99 0.91
N LYS A 149 -4.71 8.15 1.56
CA LYS A 149 -4.05 8.33 2.85
C LYS A 149 -5.02 8.90 3.87
N ASP A 150 -5.01 8.29 5.05
CA ASP A 150 -5.66 8.81 6.25
C ASP A 150 -4.64 8.87 7.40
N SER A 151 -5.10 9.18 8.61
CA SER A 151 -4.29 9.09 9.81
C SER A 151 -5.10 8.60 11.01
N TYR A 152 -4.45 7.83 11.88
CA TYR A 152 -4.98 7.44 13.18
C TYR A 152 -4.02 7.90 14.27
N LYS A 153 -4.49 8.77 15.18
CA LYS A 153 -3.65 9.39 16.23
C LYS A 153 -2.32 9.97 15.69
N SER A 154 -2.40 10.67 14.56
CA SER A 154 -1.27 11.29 13.86
C SER A 154 -0.28 10.31 13.18
N LEU A 155 -0.56 9.01 13.19
CA LEU A 155 0.19 8.03 12.41
C LEU A 155 -0.50 7.79 11.06
N PRO A 156 0.24 7.70 9.95
CA PRO A 156 -0.35 7.52 8.63
C PRO A 156 -1.00 6.14 8.45
N ILE A 157 -2.11 6.14 7.72
CA ILE A 157 -2.76 4.96 7.14
C ILE A 157 -2.68 5.10 5.63
N PHE A 158 -2.26 4.04 4.94
CA PHE A 158 -2.28 3.95 3.49
C PHE A 158 -3.27 2.87 3.08
N PHE A 159 -4.08 3.14 2.08
CA PHE A 159 -5.05 2.16 1.57
C PHE A 159 -5.34 2.40 0.09
N GLY A 160 -5.93 1.42 -0.58
CA GLY A 160 -6.34 1.55 -1.97
C GLY A 160 -6.23 0.25 -2.73
N TYR A 161 -5.91 0.34 -4.02
CA TYR A 161 -5.94 -0.80 -4.92
C TYR A 161 -4.68 -0.85 -5.78
N ALA A 162 -4.01 -2.00 -5.81
CA ALA A 162 -2.96 -2.32 -6.77
C ALA A 162 -3.57 -3.22 -7.84
N LEU A 163 -3.94 -2.64 -8.98
CA LEU A 163 -4.58 -3.35 -10.09
C LEU A 163 -3.51 -3.98 -10.97
N ASN A 164 -3.67 -5.28 -11.23
CA ASN A 164 -2.75 -6.06 -12.04
C ASN A 164 -2.68 -5.46 -13.44
N ARG A 165 -3.70 -5.60 -14.28
CA ARG A 165 -3.66 -5.07 -15.65
C ARG A 165 -4.90 -4.25 -15.93
N VAL A 166 -4.71 -3.05 -16.49
CA VAL A 166 -5.80 -2.16 -16.90
C VAL A 166 -5.54 -1.60 -18.30
N GLN A 167 -6.61 -1.31 -19.02
CA GLN A 167 -6.58 -0.65 -20.32
C GLN A 167 -7.43 0.62 -20.26
N VAL A 168 -7.06 1.63 -21.06
CA VAL A 168 -7.93 2.79 -21.27
C VAL A 168 -9.18 2.34 -22.02
N SER A 169 -10.33 2.37 -21.36
CA SER A 169 -11.62 1.94 -21.91
C SER A 169 -12.49 3.10 -22.40
N GLY A 170 -12.16 4.32 -21.97
CA GLY A 170 -12.86 5.53 -22.36
C GLY A 170 -12.06 6.78 -22.03
N VAL A 171 -12.40 7.87 -22.71
CA VAL A 171 -11.94 9.21 -22.38
C VAL A 171 -13.11 10.17 -22.48
N ASP A 172 -13.21 11.07 -21.53
CA ASP A 172 -14.31 12.01 -21.40
C ASP A 172 -14.09 13.29 -22.22
N ASN A 173 -15.15 14.08 -22.37
CA ASN A 173 -15.10 15.33 -23.12
C ASN A 173 -14.13 16.34 -22.48
N GLN A 174 -13.18 16.83 -23.28
CA GLN A 174 -12.31 17.92 -22.84
C GLN A 174 -12.99 19.29 -23.02
N LYS A 175 -13.29 19.98 -21.92
CA LYS A 175 -13.91 21.31 -21.91
C LYS A 175 -12.89 22.37 -21.53
N TRP A 176 -12.75 23.41 -22.34
CA TRP A 176 -11.81 24.51 -22.08
C TRP A 176 -12.55 25.69 -21.45
N ALA A 177 -12.19 26.02 -20.21
CA ALA A 177 -12.78 27.12 -19.47
C ALA A 177 -11.66 28.00 -18.89
N GLN A 178 -11.78 29.33 -19.00
CA GLN A 178 -10.75 30.27 -18.52
C GLN A 178 -10.56 30.25 -16.99
N ASN A 179 -11.57 29.79 -16.26
CA ASN A 179 -11.53 29.68 -14.79
C ASN A 179 -11.03 28.31 -14.31
N ASN A 180 -10.55 27.44 -15.20
CA ASN A 180 -10.10 26.11 -14.85
C ASN A 180 -8.81 25.74 -15.62
N THR A 181 -8.13 24.68 -15.17
CA THR A 181 -7.01 24.09 -15.92
C THR A 181 -7.53 23.20 -17.04
N LEU A 182 -6.66 22.87 -18.00
CA LEU A 182 -6.94 21.79 -18.94
C LEU A 182 -7.07 20.47 -18.15
N LEU A 183 -8.15 19.73 -18.40
CA LEU A 183 -8.42 18.46 -17.75
C LEU A 183 -8.29 17.31 -18.74
N TRP A 184 -7.77 16.19 -18.22
CA TRP A 184 -7.67 14.91 -18.93
C TRP A 184 -8.40 13.87 -18.10
N HIS A 185 -9.43 13.24 -18.67
CA HIS A 185 -10.32 12.36 -17.92
C HIS A 185 -10.41 10.98 -18.57
N PRO A 186 -9.38 10.13 -18.40
CA PRO A 186 -9.42 8.75 -18.84
C PRO A 186 -10.22 7.87 -17.87
N THR A 187 -10.77 6.78 -18.40
CA THR A 187 -11.28 5.65 -17.63
C THR A 187 -10.40 4.43 -17.91
N LEU A 188 -9.93 3.77 -16.86
CA LEU A 188 -9.16 2.54 -16.91
C LEU A 188 -10.05 1.37 -16.47
N THR A 189 -10.06 0.28 -17.22
CA THR A 189 -10.81 -0.93 -16.87
C THR A 189 -9.86 -2.11 -16.70
N THR A 190 -10.03 -2.90 -15.64
CA THR A 190 -9.27 -4.14 -15.44
C THR A 190 -9.49 -5.14 -16.56
N VAL A 191 -8.40 -5.73 -17.03
CA VAL A 191 -8.39 -6.82 -18.02
C VAL A 191 -7.64 -8.02 -17.45
N ALA A 192 -7.79 -9.18 -18.11
CA ALA A 192 -7.06 -10.38 -17.72
C ALA A 192 -5.54 -10.13 -17.79
N ASP A 193 -4.82 -10.63 -16.78
CA ASP A 193 -3.36 -10.60 -16.73
C ASP A 193 -2.82 -11.99 -17.02
N ASP A 194 -1.88 -12.10 -17.95
CA ASP A 194 -1.29 -13.40 -18.31
C ASP A 194 -0.35 -13.91 -17.20
N ASP A 195 0.18 -12.99 -16.38
CA ASP A 195 1.07 -13.31 -15.25
C ASP A 195 0.29 -13.72 -13.99
N ASP A 196 -0.98 -13.32 -13.88
CA ASP A 196 -1.88 -13.66 -12.78
C ASP A 196 -3.32 -13.73 -13.26
N MET A 197 -3.71 -14.95 -13.66
CA MET A 197 -5.02 -15.20 -14.24
C MET A 197 -6.15 -15.25 -13.20
N ASP A 198 -5.80 -15.35 -11.91
CA ASP A 198 -6.77 -15.55 -10.82
C ASP A 198 -7.17 -14.23 -10.16
N ASN A 199 -6.33 -13.20 -10.27
CA ASN A 199 -6.52 -11.93 -9.57
C ASN A 199 -6.55 -10.73 -10.52
N LEU A 200 -7.53 -9.85 -10.34
CA LEU A 200 -7.58 -8.55 -11.04
C LEU A 200 -6.64 -7.50 -10.41
N GLY A 201 -6.25 -7.73 -9.16
CA GLY A 201 -5.53 -6.79 -8.32
C GLY A 201 -5.67 -7.15 -6.85
N GLU A 202 -5.28 -6.24 -5.99
CA GLU A 202 -5.35 -6.37 -4.54
C GLU A 202 -5.88 -5.08 -3.92
N PHE A 203 -6.81 -5.21 -2.98
CA PHE A 203 -7.07 -4.13 -2.03
C PHE A 203 -6.02 -4.20 -0.93
N PHE A 204 -5.35 -3.09 -0.66
CA PHE A 204 -4.40 -3.00 0.44
C PHE A 204 -4.86 -1.97 1.45
N ILE A 205 -4.46 -2.20 2.70
CA ILE A 205 -4.49 -1.21 3.76
C ILE A 205 -3.38 -1.55 4.76
N PHE A 206 -2.51 -0.58 5.02
CA PHE A 206 -1.36 -0.77 5.88
C PHE A 206 -0.86 0.56 6.47
N GLY A 207 0.26 0.48 7.17
CA GLY A 207 0.95 1.59 7.79
C GLY A 207 0.75 1.65 9.30
N PRO A 208 1.62 2.40 10.00
CA PRO A 208 1.68 2.39 11.46
C PRO A 208 0.37 2.87 12.12
N GLY A 209 -0.41 3.72 11.44
CA GLY A 209 -1.72 4.13 11.91
C GLY A 209 -2.75 2.99 11.87
N PHE A 210 -2.70 2.12 10.87
CA PHE A 210 -3.66 1.03 10.73
C PHE A 210 -3.31 -0.14 11.65
N GLU A 211 -2.01 -0.39 11.85
CA GLU A 211 -1.52 -1.31 12.87
C GLU A 211 -2.06 -0.93 14.26
N LEU A 212 -1.86 0.34 14.66
CA LEU A 212 -2.36 0.86 15.94
C LEU A 212 -3.89 0.82 16.01
N CYS A 213 -4.58 1.20 14.92
CA CYS A 213 -6.04 1.16 14.87
C CYS A 213 -6.58 -0.26 15.05
N SER A 214 -5.95 -1.24 14.41
CA SER A 214 -6.29 -2.67 14.52
C SER A 214 -6.08 -3.19 15.93
N ALA A 215 -4.94 -2.86 16.55
CA ALA A 215 -4.64 -3.27 17.93
C ALA A 215 -5.65 -2.71 18.95
N GLU A 216 -6.13 -1.48 18.75
CA GLU A 216 -7.02 -0.81 19.71
C GLU A 216 -8.52 -1.06 19.46
N ASN A 217 -8.93 -1.30 18.22
CA ASN A 217 -10.34 -1.31 17.84
C ASN A 217 -10.83 -2.64 17.27
N ASP A 218 -9.93 -3.63 17.16
CA ASP A 218 -10.18 -4.95 16.57
C ASP A 218 -10.74 -4.80 15.14
N THR A 219 -9.88 -4.92 14.13
CA THR A 219 -10.33 -4.91 12.74
C THR A 219 -10.91 -6.25 12.29
N GLY A 220 -10.93 -7.26 13.16
CA GLY A 220 -11.29 -8.64 12.81
C GLY A 220 -10.16 -9.41 12.14
N PHE A 221 -9.00 -8.78 11.91
CA PHE A 221 -7.79 -9.42 11.41
C PHE A 221 -6.82 -9.68 12.56
N THR A 222 -6.29 -10.91 12.61
CA THR A 222 -5.28 -11.30 13.58
C THR A 222 -3.90 -10.94 13.04
N PRO A 223 -3.04 -10.24 13.81
CA PRO A 223 -1.65 -10.00 13.42
C PRO A 223 -0.91 -11.32 13.18
N PRO A 224 0.10 -11.34 12.31
CA PRO A 224 0.93 -12.52 12.12
C PRO A 224 1.62 -12.92 13.42
N GLU A 225 1.83 -14.22 13.61
CA GLU A 225 2.59 -14.72 14.76
C GLU A 225 4.06 -14.30 14.64
N VAL A 226 4.72 -14.14 15.79
CA VAL A 226 6.15 -13.88 15.84
C VAL A 226 6.83 -15.22 16.09
N ASP A 227 7.70 -15.63 15.17
CA ASP A 227 8.38 -16.93 15.20
C ASP A 227 9.77 -16.85 15.82
N TRP A 228 10.51 -15.79 15.50
CA TRP A 228 11.86 -15.50 15.98
C TRP A 228 12.06 -14.00 16.17
N VAL A 229 13.12 -13.63 16.88
CA VAL A 229 13.65 -12.27 16.98
C VAL A 229 15.15 -12.32 16.70
N GLY A 230 15.72 -11.25 16.16
CA GLY A 230 17.12 -11.18 15.77
C GLY A 230 17.73 -9.86 16.22
N ILE A 231 18.89 -9.93 16.89
CA ILE A 231 19.66 -8.76 17.32
C ILE A 231 20.69 -8.41 16.25
N LEU A 232 20.83 -7.12 15.95
CA LEU A 232 21.82 -6.56 15.03
C LEU A 232 22.56 -5.38 15.68
N PRO A 233 23.87 -5.19 15.40
CA PRO A 233 24.74 -6.12 14.68
C PRO A 233 25.04 -7.38 15.51
N GLN A 234 25.37 -8.47 14.82
CA GLN A 234 25.75 -9.74 15.45
C GLN A 234 27.17 -9.66 16.02
N ASP A 235 27.33 -10.16 17.25
CA ASP A 235 28.58 -10.26 18.03
C ASP A 235 29.55 -9.06 17.91
N PRO A 236 29.14 -7.85 18.33
CA PRO A 236 29.95 -6.66 18.15
C PRO A 236 31.18 -6.63 19.07
N THR A 237 32.25 -6.00 18.57
CA THR A 237 33.45 -5.66 19.36
C THR A 237 33.49 -4.15 19.61
N LEU A 238 33.66 -3.73 20.87
CA LEU A 238 33.64 -2.33 21.32
C LEU A 238 34.90 -2.02 22.14
N ALA A 239 35.40 -0.78 22.05
CA ALA A 239 36.43 -0.33 22.97
C ALA A 239 35.82 0.03 24.34
N VAL A 240 36.61 -0.04 25.41
CA VAL A 240 36.16 0.40 26.74
C VAL A 240 35.68 1.86 26.69
N GLY A 241 34.46 2.11 27.16
CA GLY A 241 33.81 3.42 27.15
C GLY A 241 32.94 3.69 25.91
N ASP A 242 33.04 2.88 24.85
CA ASP A 242 32.19 3.03 23.67
C ASP A 242 30.75 2.58 23.96
N ALA A 243 29.84 3.08 23.12
CA ALA A 243 28.45 2.67 23.14
C ALA A 243 27.96 2.27 21.75
N LEU A 244 27.07 1.28 21.70
CA LEU A 244 26.44 0.76 20.49
C LEU A 244 24.93 0.67 20.68
N GLN A 245 24.18 1.08 19.67
CA GLN A 245 22.74 0.87 19.64
C GLN A 245 22.45 -0.47 18.97
N LEU A 246 21.76 -1.38 19.68
CA LEU A 246 21.23 -2.59 19.07
C LEU A 246 19.95 -2.28 18.31
N LYS A 247 19.71 -3.05 17.26
CA LYS A 247 18.42 -3.18 16.58
C LYS A 247 17.91 -4.60 16.86
N VAL A 248 16.67 -4.73 17.31
CA VAL A 248 15.96 -6.02 17.39
C VAL A 248 14.87 -6.03 16.33
N GLU A 249 14.92 -7.03 15.47
CA GLU A 249 13.92 -7.26 14.42
C GLU A 249 13.18 -8.56 14.70
N ASP A 250 11.86 -8.60 14.47
CA ASP A 250 11.07 -9.82 14.61
C ASP A 250 10.96 -10.59 13.27
N SER A 251 10.34 -11.77 13.31
CA SER A 251 10.15 -12.59 12.11
C SER A 251 9.28 -11.97 11.02
N ASN A 252 8.57 -10.89 11.32
CA ASN A 252 7.77 -10.12 10.37
C ASN A 252 8.53 -8.91 9.82
N GLY A 253 9.82 -8.74 10.18
CA GLY A 253 10.64 -7.61 9.77
C GLY A 253 10.41 -6.34 10.60
N ALA A 254 9.57 -6.38 11.64
CA ALA A 254 9.27 -5.23 12.45
C ALA A 254 10.44 -4.88 13.38
N ASN A 255 10.80 -3.61 13.45
CA ASN A 255 11.78 -3.12 14.42
C ASN A 255 11.14 -3.04 15.82
N VAL A 256 11.44 -4.02 16.65
CA VAL A 256 10.88 -4.16 18.01
C VAL A 256 11.87 -3.74 19.10
N THR A 257 12.93 -3.00 18.73
CA THR A 257 14.01 -2.58 19.65
C THR A 257 13.50 -1.92 20.93
N ALA A 258 12.52 -1.01 20.82
CA ALA A 258 11.98 -0.27 21.97
C ALA A 258 10.98 -1.09 22.80
N ALA A 259 10.41 -2.16 22.22
CA ALA A 259 9.46 -3.04 22.87
C ALA A 259 10.12 -4.30 23.47
N ALA A 260 11.35 -4.61 23.03
CA ALA A 260 12.14 -5.70 23.57
C ALA A 260 12.69 -5.36 24.97
N THR A 261 12.86 -6.39 25.78
CA THR A 261 13.54 -6.32 27.08
C THR A 261 14.93 -6.89 26.95
N TYR A 262 15.92 -6.27 27.61
CA TYR A 262 17.33 -6.63 27.47
C TYR A 262 17.94 -7.03 28.79
N VAL A 263 18.81 -8.04 28.75
CA VAL A 263 19.60 -8.49 29.90
C VAL A 263 21.05 -8.68 29.46
N SER A 264 21.98 -8.11 30.23
CA SER A 264 23.41 -8.43 30.13
C SER A 264 23.76 -9.48 31.17
N SER A 265 24.41 -10.57 30.75
CA SER A 265 24.84 -11.64 31.67
C SER A 265 25.94 -11.17 32.63
N THR A 266 26.79 -10.24 32.18
CA THR A 266 27.88 -9.64 32.98
C THR A 266 27.92 -8.12 32.82
N PRO A 267 27.07 -7.36 33.57
CA PRO A 267 27.04 -5.90 33.51
C PRO A 267 28.39 -5.21 33.81
N ALA A 268 29.30 -5.89 34.51
CA ALA A 268 30.66 -5.40 34.77
C ALA A 268 31.55 -5.33 33.51
N LYS A 269 31.17 -5.99 32.41
CA LYS A 269 31.86 -5.94 31.10
C LYS A 269 31.17 -5.01 30.14
N ALA A 270 29.86 -5.16 29.95
CA ALA A 270 29.03 -4.20 29.24
C ALA A 270 27.62 -4.15 29.83
N THR A 271 27.05 -2.95 29.90
CA THR A 271 25.65 -2.74 30.32
C THR A 271 24.76 -2.52 29.11
N VAL A 272 23.47 -2.80 29.22
CA VAL A 272 22.47 -2.54 28.18
C VAL A 272 21.29 -1.78 28.77
N SER A 273 20.83 -0.72 28.11
CA SER A 273 19.67 0.07 28.53
C SER A 273 18.34 -0.59 28.13
N ALA A 274 17.23 -0.08 28.66
CA ALA A 274 15.88 -0.48 28.25
C ALA A 274 15.57 -0.19 26.76
N THR A 275 16.34 0.69 26.12
CA THR A 275 16.21 1.01 24.69
C THR A 275 17.21 0.27 23.81
N GLY A 276 17.92 -0.74 24.35
CA GLY A 276 18.90 -1.53 23.60
C GLY A 276 20.25 -0.83 23.37
N LYS A 277 20.58 0.22 24.14
CA LYS A 277 21.89 0.88 24.05
C LYS A 277 22.90 0.15 24.95
N VAL A 278 23.90 -0.46 24.33
CA VAL A 278 25.02 -1.12 24.99
C VAL A 278 26.11 -0.11 25.33
N THR A 279 26.70 -0.19 26.52
CA THR A 279 27.85 0.62 26.94
C THR A 279 28.94 -0.29 27.47
N ALA A 280 30.12 -0.25 26.86
CA ALA A 280 31.28 -1.04 27.24
C ALA A 280 31.93 -0.49 28.52
N VAL A 281 32.10 -1.35 29.53
CA VAL A 281 32.57 -0.97 30.87
C VAL A 281 34.01 -1.40 31.10
N ALA A 282 34.37 -2.63 30.76
CA ALA A 282 35.71 -3.17 30.97
C ALA A 282 36.00 -4.34 30.03
N THR A 283 37.27 -4.56 29.72
CA THR A 283 37.73 -5.63 28.82
C THR A 283 37.21 -7.01 29.23
N GLY A 284 36.75 -7.79 28.25
CA GLY A 284 36.16 -9.11 28.41
C GLY A 284 34.92 -9.29 27.53
N THR A 285 34.20 -10.39 27.70
CA THR A 285 32.98 -10.69 26.94
C THR A 285 31.76 -10.70 27.85
N THR A 286 30.59 -10.37 27.30
CA THR A 286 29.29 -10.60 27.96
C THR A 286 28.23 -10.92 26.93
N ASP A 287 27.28 -11.76 27.31
CA ASP A 287 26.12 -12.05 26.47
C ASP A 287 25.05 -11.01 26.74
N ILE A 288 24.38 -10.57 25.68
CA ILE A 288 23.20 -9.72 25.75
C ILE A 288 22.04 -10.48 25.13
N THR A 289 21.02 -10.72 25.94
CA THR A 289 19.78 -11.37 25.53
C THR A 289 18.70 -10.32 25.35
N ALA A 290 18.05 -10.32 24.19
CA ALA A 290 16.83 -9.55 23.94
C ALA A 290 15.62 -10.48 23.93
N THR A 291 14.53 -10.07 24.58
CA THR A 291 13.26 -10.81 24.60
C THR A 291 12.14 -9.91 24.09
N TYR A 292 11.39 -10.37 23.10
CA TYR A 292 10.16 -9.74 22.63
C TYR A 292 9.05 -10.79 22.50
N LYS A 293 7.89 -10.50 23.10
CA LYS A 293 6.83 -11.50 23.35
C LYS A 293 7.40 -12.76 24.01
N THR A 294 7.26 -13.92 23.39
CA THR A 294 7.77 -15.22 23.89
C THR A 294 9.08 -15.66 23.21
N LYS A 295 9.68 -14.80 22.38
CA LYS A 295 10.88 -15.11 21.59
C LYS A 295 12.09 -14.38 22.13
N THR A 296 13.23 -15.06 22.07
CA THR A 296 14.52 -14.56 22.57
C THR A 296 15.62 -14.76 21.55
N ASP A 297 16.57 -13.83 21.55
CA ASP A 297 17.84 -13.96 20.83
C ASP A 297 18.99 -13.46 21.72
N THR A 298 20.19 -13.98 21.50
CA THR A 298 21.37 -13.70 22.33
C THR A 298 22.58 -13.47 21.45
N ILE A 299 23.30 -12.36 21.71
CA ILE A 299 24.57 -12.03 21.06
C ILE A 299 25.70 -11.89 22.09
N THR A 300 26.93 -12.10 21.66
CA THR A 300 28.14 -11.94 22.47
C THR A 300 28.77 -10.57 22.20
N VAL A 301 28.82 -9.69 23.19
CA VAL A 301 29.56 -8.43 23.10
C VAL A 301 30.99 -8.64 23.59
N THR A 302 31.97 -8.30 22.75
CA THR A 302 33.39 -8.31 23.12
C THR A 302 33.87 -6.90 23.41
N VAL A 303 34.50 -6.69 24.56
CA VAL A 303 35.11 -5.42 24.95
C VAL A 303 36.63 -5.57 24.93
N ALA A 304 37.31 -4.80 24.08
CA ALA A 304 38.75 -4.86 23.85
C ALA A 304 39.45 -3.52 24.14
#